data_AF-A0A3M2CQ08-F1
#
_entry.id   AF-A0A3M2CQ08-F1
#
_cell.length_a   1.000
_cell.length_b   1.000
_cell.length_c   1.000
_cell.angle_alpha   90.00
_cell.angle_beta   90.00
_cell.angle_gamma   90.00
#
_symmetry.space_group_name_H-M   'P 1'
#
loop_
_entity.id
_entity.type
_entity.pdbx_description
1 polymer ?
#
loop_
_entity_poly.entity_id
_entity_poly.type
_entity_poly.pdbx_seq_one_letter_code
_entity_poly.pdbx_strand_id
1 'polypeptide(L)'
;MAENKEQQQPGTTVKKEEILQKLREQQAASVGTGGAPTTSSSPSTSSGGALWGGISTRQMAAYCRQLATLVDVGVPLLRSLKILAERSAHPKLRKVTADVARRVEEGQAFSSALAAHPRVFSPMFISVVRTGEAGGILEEALRRLSELLERQAEIRRRVVGALIYPVITLIIEIIIIGIIMVYALPKLVAAYPKPEDLPEITRVLMSISTWVATNWLIALIVLAAVVVGFWLFRRTPSGRALTQSIALRLPLCGNLIRKINVERFSRTLGSLTAAGIPLIEALAITAETSDNEVLRRTLLRVRETVERGGKMDEPMRSEPVFDAMVVDMVMVGDEAGALDTMLLKLADIYDSEVDVALRSLSSILEPLLIVFLGLAVGFLAVAVFLPYVSLVNNPALVVE
;
A
#
# COMPACT_ATOMS: atom_id res chain seq x y z
N MET A 1 29.33 2.67 -54.48
CA MET A 1 28.34 2.96 -53.41
C MET A 1 29.15 3.17 -52.14
N ALA A 2 29.69 4.37 -51.95
CA ALA A 2 29.09 5.49 -51.20
C ALA A 2 29.70 5.56 -49.79
N GLU A 3 30.92 6.09 -49.76
CA GLU A 3 31.58 6.69 -48.60
C GLU A 3 30.78 7.95 -48.21
N ASN A 4 30.25 8.03 -46.99
CA ASN A 4 29.59 9.26 -46.52
C ASN A 4 30.36 9.84 -45.32
N LYS A 5 31.09 10.92 -45.62
CA LYS A 5 31.62 11.90 -44.66
C LYS A 5 30.52 12.91 -44.37
N GLU A 6 30.03 12.96 -43.14
CA GLU A 6 29.35 14.13 -42.55
C GLU A 6 30.13 14.52 -41.29
N GLN A 7 31.05 15.48 -41.40
CA GLN A 7 30.84 16.91 -41.13
C GLN A 7 30.35 17.20 -39.70
N GLN A 8 31.32 17.24 -38.78
CA GLN A 8 31.18 17.84 -37.45
C GLN A 8 31.06 19.37 -37.59
N GLN A 9 29.91 19.91 -37.17
CA GLN A 9 29.64 21.35 -37.12
C GLN A 9 30.55 22.05 -36.10
N PRO A 10 31.26 23.14 -36.46
CA PRO A 10 32.23 23.82 -35.59
C PRO A 10 31.62 24.71 -34.50
N GLY A 11 30.29 24.73 -34.31
CA GLY A 11 29.59 25.64 -33.39
C GLY A 11 29.36 25.11 -31.97
N THR A 12 29.51 23.81 -31.72
CA THR A 12 29.13 23.19 -30.43
C THR A 12 30.27 23.13 -29.42
N THR A 13 31.53 23.14 -29.89
CA THR A 13 32.73 23.11 -29.04
C THR A 13 32.99 24.48 -28.41
N VAL A 14 32.82 25.57 -29.16
CA VAL A 14 33.03 26.95 -28.69
C VAL A 14 32.09 27.31 -27.54
N LYS A 15 30.81 26.91 -27.62
CA LYS A 15 29.82 27.13 -26.54
C LYS A 15 30.14 26.36 -25.26
N LYS A 16 30.79 25.20 -25.36
CA LYS A 16 31.14 24.38 -24.19
C LYS A 16 32.34 24.97 -23.44
N GLU A 17 33.29 25.56 -24.17
CA GLU A 17 34.43 26.26 -23.57
C GLU A 17 34.02 27.58 -22.89
N GLU A 18 33.11 28.36 -23.48
CA GLU A 18 32.57 29.57 -22.85
C GLU A 18 31.82 29.29 -21.54
N ILE A 19 31.08 28.17 -21.46
CA ILE A 19 30.37 27.76 -20.24
C ILE A 19 31.36 27.32 -19.15
N LEU A 20 32.41 26.59 -19.52
CA LEU A 20 33.47 26.17 -18.58
C LEU A 20 34.29 27.36 -18.08
N GLN A 21 34.50 28.39 -18.91
CA GLN A 21 35.18 29.61 -18.52
C GLN A 21 34.34 30.44 -17.53
N LYS A 22 33.02 30.57 -17.76
CA LYS A 22 32.09 31.22 -16.81
C LYS A 22 31.99 30.47 -15.46
N LEU A 23 32.05 29.13 -15.49
CA LEU A 23 32.07 28.31 -14.27
C LEU A 23 33.38 28.49 -13.48
N ARG A 24 34.52 28.64 -14.17
CA ARG A 24 35.81 28.92 -13.53
C ARG A 24 35.88 30.33 -12.94
N GLU A 25 35.31 31.34 -13.61
CA GLU A 25 35.21 32.70 -13.07
C GLU A 25 34.31 32.77 -11.83
N GLN A 26 33.19 32.04 -11.81
CA GLN A 26 32.32 31.95 -10.63
C GLN A 26 32.98 31.21 -9.46
N GLN A 27 33.79 30.19 -9.73
CA GLN A 27 34.54 29.51 -8.66
C GLN A 27 35.71 30.37 -8.13
N ALA A 28 36.39 31.13 -8.98
CA ALA A 28 37.46 32.04 -8.57
C ALA A 28 36.95 33.21 -7.70
N ALA A 29 35.70 33.65 -7.89
CA ALA A 29 35.08 34.68 -7.06
C ALA A 29 34.70 34.20 -5.64
N SER A 30 34.66 32.89 -5.39
CA SER A 30 34.27 32.32 -4.08
C SER A 30 35.44 31.99 -3.14
N VAL A 31 36.69 32.25 -3.54
CA VAL A 31 37.90 31.86 -2.78
C VAL A 31 38.59 33.04 -2.10
N GLY A 32 38.02 34.25 -2.16
CA GLY A 32 38.66 35.47 -1.68
C GLY A 32 37.95 36.16 -0.51
N THR A 33 37.77 35.53 0.65
CA THR A 33 37.77 36.26 1.94
C THR A 33 37.91 35.29 3.13
N GLY A 34 39.10 35.27 3.74
CA GLY A 34 39.31 34.67 5.04
C GLY A 34 38.71 35.55 6.15
N GLY A 35 37.90 34.92 7.00
CA GLY A 35 37.37 35.48 8.24
C GLY A 35 36.74 34.36 9.06
N ALA A 36 37.31 34.08 10.23
CA ALA A 36 36.86 33.01 11.14
C ALA A 36 35.39 33.19 11.55
N PRO A 37 34.58 32.10 11.68
CA PRO A 37 33.29 32.21 12.34
C PRO A 37 33.47 31.97 13.85
N THR A 38 33.28 33.05 14.60
CA THR A 38 33.00 33.07 16.03
C THR A 38 31.76 32.23 16.34
N THR A 39 31.86 31.48 17.44
CA THR A 39 30.76 30.81 18.13
C THR A 39 29.64 31.79 18.43
N SER A 40 28.51 31.64 17.74
CA SER A 40 27.22 32.17 18.21
C SER A 40 26.20 31.03 18.20
N SER A 41 25.85 30.61 19.39
CA SER A 41 24.75 29.70 19.70
C SER A 41 23.43 30.29 19.18
N SER A 42 22.89 29.71 18.11
CA SER A 42 21.46 29.82 17.81
C SER A 42 20.78 28.51 18.22
N PRO A 43 19.68 28.57 18.99
CA PRO A 43 19.01 27.38 19.46
C PRO A 43 18.35 26.69 18.27
N SER A 44 18.77 25.45 17.99
CA SER A 44 18.12 24.60 17.01
C SER A 44 16.67 24.39 17.43
N THR A 45 15.75 25.04 16.73
CA THR A 45 14.31 24.84 16.86
C THR A 45 14.00 23.39 16.57
N SER A 46 13.75 22.65 17.63
CA SER A 46 13.30 21.26 17.61
C SER A 46 11.86 21.15 17.09
N SER A 47 11.66 20.14 16.26
CA SER A 47 10.42 19.37 16.10
C SER A 47 9.16 20.11 15.64
N GLY A 48 9.04 20.28 14.32
CA GLY A 48 7.75 20.32 13.63
C GLY A 48 7.69 19.18 12.62
N GLY A 49 6.81 18.19 12.83
CA GLY A 49 6.60 17.09 11.87
C GLY A 49 6.41 15.68 12.46
N ALA A 50 5.75 15.55 13.61
CA ALA A 50 5.43 14.25 14.21
C ALA A 50 3.93 13.93 14.14
N LEU A 51 3.30 14.08 12.97
CA LEU A 51 1.89 13.73 12.78
C LEU A 51 1.64 12.55 11.82
N TRP A 52 2.65 12.06 11.09
CA TRP A 52 2.49 10.98 10.09
C TRP A 52 3.60 9.90 10.15
N GLY A 53 4.17 9.63 11.33
CA GLY A 53 5.34 8.77 11.53
C GLY A 53 5.04 7.28 11.79
N GLY A 54 4.30 6.62 10.89
CA GLY A 54 4.17 5.16 10.87
C GLY A 54 5.36 4.49 10.18
N ILE A 55 5.77 3.31 10.61
CA ILE A 55 6.80 2.53 9.90
C ILE A 55 6.07 1.64 8.88
N SER A 56 6.44 1.74 7.62
CA SER A 56 5.83 0.92 6.56
C SER A 56 6.27 -0.54 6.66
N THR A 57 5.44 -1.48 6.20
CA THR A 57 5.79 -2.92 6.12
C THR A 57 7.10 -3.14 5.37
N ARG A 58 7.36 -2.38 4.29
CA ARG A 58 8.61 -2.44 3.53
C ARG A 58 9.83 -2.01 4.35
N GLN A 59 9.71 -0.94 5.13
CA GLN A 59 10.80 -0.49 6.00
C GLN A 59 11.09 -1.50 7.11
N MET A 60 10.05 -2.12 7.68
CA MET A 60 10.21 -3.17 8.68
C MET A 60 10.84 -4.44 8.08
N ALA A 61 10.43 -4.84 6.88
CA ALA A 61 11.04 -5.96 6.17
C ALA A 61 12.53 -5.71 5.90
N ALA A 62 12.89 -4.51 5.41
CA ALA A 62 14.28 -4.15 5.18
C ALA A 62 15.11 -4.12 6.48
N TYR A 63 14.54 -3.58 7.57
CA TYR A 63 15.16 -3.59 8.89
C TYR A 63 15.42 -5.02 9.39
N CYS A 64 14.40 -5.89 9.31
CA CYS A 64 14.51 -7.27 9.76
C CYS A 64 15.52 -8.05 8.91
N ARG A 65 15.55 -7.85 7.59
CA ARG A 65 16.56 -8.45 6.72
C ARG A 65 17.97 -8.05 7.12
N GLN A 66 18.21 -6.75 7.33
CA GLN A 66 19.54 -6.28 7.72
C GLN A 66 19.97 -6.85 9.07
N LEU A 67 19.04 -6.93 10.03
CA LEU A 67 19.31 -7.55 11.33
C LEU A 67 19.62 -9.05 11.17
N ALA A 68 18.79 -9.78 10.41
CA ALA A 68 18.99 -11.20 10.14
C ALA A 68 20.35 -11.43 9.48
N THR A 69 20.70 -10.69 8.42
CA THR A 69 22.00 -10.81 7.74
C THR A 69 23.18 -10.55 8.67
N LEU A 70 23.10 -9.56 9.56
CA LEU A 70 24.19 -9.29 10.50
C LEU A 70 24.35 -10.42 11.52
N VAL A 71 23.24 -10.97 12.03
CA VAL A 71 23.26 -12.08 12.98
C VAL A 71 23.73 -13.38 12.31
N ASP A 72 23.29 -13.65 11.07
CA ASP A 72 23.63 -14.81 10.25
C ASP A 72 25.14 -14.88 9.93
N VAL A 73 25.79 -13.74 9.70
CA VAL A 73 27.26 -13.71 9.54
C VAL A 73 28.03 -13.67 10.88
N GLY A 74 27.33 -13.89 12.01
CA GLY A 74 27.92 -14.03 13.34
C GLY A 74 28.22 -12.70 14.06
N VAL A 75 27.69 -11.56 13.61
CA VAL A 75 27.86 -10.30 14.36
C VAL A 75 27.03 -10.36 15.65
N PRO A 76 27.61 -10.09 16.83
CA PRO A 76 26.87 -10.10 18.09
C PRO A 76 25.63 -9.20 18.04
N LEU A 77 24.49 -9.70 18.54
CA LEU A 77 23.19 -9.01 18.45
C LEU A 77 23.23 -7.55 18.90
N LEU A 78 23.87 -7.25 20.03
CA LEU A 78 24.01 -5.89 20.54
C LEU A 78 24.76 -4.98 19.54
N ARG A 79 25.81 -5.51 18.90
CA ARG A 79 26.57 -4.77 17.88
C ARG A 79 25.72 -4.55 16.63
N SER A 80 24.98 -5.57 16.18
CA SER A 80 24.04 -5.48 15.07
C SER A 80 22.98 -4.40 15.30
N LEU A 81 22.40 -4.35 16.50
CA LEU A 81 21.43 -3.32 16.90
C LEU A 81 22.05 -1.92 16.90
N LYS A 82 23.28 -1.75 17.41
CA LYS A 82 24.00 -0.46 17.38
C LYS A 82 24.27 0.01 15.94
N ILE A 83 24.71 -0.89 15.05
CA ILE A 83 24.91 -0.58 13.62
C ILE A 83 23.60 -0.11 12.97
N LEU A 84 22.50 -0.82 13.22
CA LEU A 84 21.19 -0.46 12.65
C LEU A 84 20.64 0.85 13.22
N ALA A 85 20.87 1.13 14.51
CA ALA A 85 20.49 2.40 15.11
C ALA A 85 21.21 3.58 14.42
N GLU A 86 22.51 3.46 14.17
CA GLU A 86 23.31 4.50 13.50
C GLU A 86 22.92 4.69 12.02
N ARG A 87 22.63 3.59 11.30
CA ARG A 87 22.42 3.59 9.85
C ARG A 87 20.96 3.67 9.40
N SER A 88 20.00 3.56 10.32
CA SER A 88 18.57 3.61 9.98
C SER A 88 18.16 4.99 9.43
N ALA A 89 17.74 5.02 8.16
CA ALA A 89 17.23 6.22 7.50
C ALA A 89 15.96 6.78 8.17
N HIS A 90 15.14 5.92 8.79
CA HIS A 90 13.89 6.36 9.41
C HIS A 90 14.12 6.82 10.86
N PRO A 91 13.81 8.09 11.23
CA PRO A 91 14.13 8.63 12.56
C PRO A 91 13.52 7.85 13.72
N LYS A 92 12.30 7.31 13.53
CA LYS A 92 11.62 6.50 14.55
C LYS A 92 12.29 5.13 14.75
N LEU A 93 12.71 4.46 13.68
CA LEU A 93 13.39 3.17 13.78
C LEU A 93 14.75 3.33 14.45
N ARG A 94 15.47 4.41 14.12
CA ARG A 94 16.73 4.78 14.80
C ARG A 94 16.55 4.92 16.32
N LYS A 95 15.57 5.73 16.76
CA LYS A 95 15.29 5.93 18.19
C LYS A 95 14.91 4.64 18.90
N VAL A 96 14.00 3.86 18.29
CA VAL A 96 13.52 2.61 18.88
C VAL A 96 14.62 1.56 18.93
N THR A 97 15.42 1.41 17.86
CA THR A 97 16.53 0.46 17.83
C THR A 97 17.62 0.83 18.83
N ALA A 98 17.91 2.12 19.03
CA ALA A 98 18.84 2.58 20.05
C ALA A 98 18.35 2.23 21.48
N ASP A 99 17.06 2.40 21.76
CA ASP A 99 16.48 2.01 23.05
C ASP A 99 16.51 0.49 23.25
N VAL A 100 16.20 -0.28 22.20
CA VAL A 100 16.31 -1.75 22.23
C VAL A 100 17.75 -2.19 22.49
N ALA A 101 18.74 -1.60 21.80
CA ALA A 101 20.16 -1.87 22.03
C ALA A 101 20.57 -1.58 23.48
N ARG A 102 20.16 -0.43 24.02
CA ARG A 102 20.43 -0.06 25.42
C ARG A 102 19.85 -1.05 26.41
N ARG A 103 18.60 -1.49 26.21
CA ARG A 103 17.94 -2.49 27.08
C ARG A 103 18.63 -3.85 27.05
N VAL A 104 19.08 -4.28 25.87
CA VAL A 104 19.85 -5.52 25.71
C VAL A 104 21.24 -5.37 26.37
N GLU A 105 21.86 -4.20 26.28
CA GLU A 105 23.12 -3.88 26.98
C GLU A 105 22.95 -3.87 28.52
N GLU A 106 21.79 -3.47 29.01
CA GLU A 106 21.38 -3.56 30.42
C GLU A 106 21.04 -5.00 30.87
N GLY A 107 21.12 -5.99 29.96
CA GLY A 107 20.90 -7.41 30.25
C GLY A 107 19.45 -7.90 30.08
N GLN A 108 18.56 -7.09 29.51
CA GLN A 108 17.21 -7.56 29.16
C GLN A 108 17.27 -8.50 27.95
N ALA A 109 16.42 -9.54 27.95
CA ALA A 109 16.19 -10.36 26.76
C ALA A 109 15.73 -9.48 25.58
N PHE A 110 16.16 -9.81 24.36
CA PHE A 110 15.86 -9.03 23.16
C PHE A 110 14.35 -8.97 22.90
N SER A 111 13.63 -10.09 23.06
CA SER A 111 12.16 -10.14 22.96
C SER A 111 11.47 -9.19 23.94
N SER A 112 11.96 -9.09 25.18
CA SER A 112 11.46 -8.13 26.18
C SER A 112 11.76 -6.68 25.80
N ALA A 113 12.96 -6.42 25.27
CA ALA A 113 13.33 -5.10 24.78
C ALA A 113 12.46 -4.65 23.59
N LEU A 114 12.13 -5.56 22.68
CA LEU A 114 11.18 -5.32 21.58
C LEU A 114 9.75 -5.08 22.08
N ALA A 115 9.31 -5.83 23.10
CA ALA A 115 7.98 -5.72 23.68
C ALA A 115 7.69 -4.35 24.33
N ALA A 116 8.73 -3.58 24.69
CA ALA A 116 8.59 -2.20 25.12
C ALA A 116 8.10 -1.25 23.99
N HIS A 117 8.14 -1.68 22.73
CA HIS A 117 7.78 -0.91 21.55
C HIS A 117 6.70 -1.58 20.68
N PRO A 118 5.50 -1.89 21.22
CA PRO A 118 4.45 -2.64 20.51
C PRO A 118 3.82 -1.88 19.33
N ARG A 119 4.07 -0.56 19.24
CA ARG A 119 3.66 0.27 18.09
C ARG A 119 4.59 0.13 16.88
N VAL A 120 5.73 -0.53 17.06
CA VAL A 120 6.74 -0.76 16.02
C VAL A 120 6.84 -2.24 15.72
N PHE A 121 7.04 -3.07 16.75
CA PHE A 121 7.13 -4.52 16.63
C PHE A 121 5.77 -5.14 16.89
N SER A 122 5.27 -5.93 15.94
CA SER A 122 4.00 -6.64 16.09
C SER A 122 4.12 -7.75 17.16
N PRO A 123 3.01 -8.20 17.76
CA PRO A 123 3.01 -9.35 18.66
C PRO A 123 3.68 -10.59 18.05
N MET A 124 3.45 -10.81 16.75
CA MET A 124 4.09 -11.88 15.98
C MET A 124 5.61 -11.72 15.87
N PHE A 125 6.12 -10.53 15.57
CA PHE A 125 7.56 -10.25 15.56
C PHE A 125 8.19 -10.62 16.90
N ILE A 126 7.58 -10.16 17.99
CA ILE A 126 8.06 -10.38 19.36
C ILE A 126 8.04 -11.88 19.71
N SER A 127 6.99 -12.60 19.33
CA SER A 127 6.83 -14.02 19.68
C SER A 127 7.80 -14.93 18.93
N VAL A 128 8.06 -14.63 17.64
CA VAL A 128 9.10 -15.33 16.87
C VAL A 128 10.47 -15.13 17.50
N VAL A 129 10.82 -13.88 17.82
CA VAL A 129 12.09 -13.57 18.49
C VAL A 129 12.18 -14.25 19.84
N ARG A 130 11.13 -14.23 20.66
CA ARG A 130 11.09 -14.87 21.98
C ARG A 130 11.36 -16.37 21.88
N THR A 131 10.73 -17.05 20.92
CA THR A 131 10.93 -18.49 20.71
C THR A 131 12.34 -18.78 20.19
N GLY A 132 12.83 -17.95 19.27
CA GLY A 132 14.20 -18.05 18.77
C GLY A 132 15.24 -17.85 19.86
N GLU A 133 15.03 -16.90 20.77
CA GLU A 133 15.90 -16.68 21.93
C GLU A 133 15.86 -17.85 22.91
N ALA A 134 14.66 -18.31 23.28
CA ALA A 134 14.50 -19.41 24.23
C ALA A 134 15.05 -20.74 23.70
N GLY A 135 14.92 -20.97 22.38
CA GLY A 135 15.42 -22.16 21.69
C GLY A 135 16.88 -22.05 21.23
N GLY A 136 17.56 -20.92 21.42
CA GLY A 136 18.93 -20.71 20.94
C GLY A 136 19.08 -20.68 19.41
N ILE A 137 17.98 -20.48 18.68
CA ILE A 137 17.89 -20.46 17.21
C ILE A 137 17.49 -19.09 16.68
N LEU A 138 17.96 -18.02 17.34
CA LEU A 138 17.59 -16.64 17.01
C LEU A 138 17.93 -16.26 15.56
N GLU A 139 19.04 -16.79 15.02
CA GLU A 139 19.45 -16.61 13.63
C GLU A 139 18.37 -17.12 12.65
N GLU A 140 17.95 -18.38 12.80
CA GLU A 140 16.87 -18.98 12.01
C GLU A 140 15.57 -18.19 12.15
N ALA A 141 15.21 -17.85 13.40
CA ALA A 141 13.98 -17.13 13.69
C ALA A 141 13.94 -15.75 12.99
N LEU A 142 15.06 -15.00 13.01
CA LEU A 142 15.18 -13.72 12.31
C LEU A 142 15.15 -13.88 10.79
N ARG A 143 15.76 -14.94 10.25
CA ARG A 143 15.72 -15.23 8.81
C ARG A 143 14.30 -15.53 8.34
N ARG A 144 13.58 -16.42 9.03
CA ARG A 144 12.17 -16.73 8.74
C ARG A 144 11.26 -15.51 8.88
N LEU A 145 11.50 -14.70 9.90
CA LEU A 145 10.76 -13.45 10.10
C LEU A 145 11.02 -12.45 8.97
N SER A 146 12.27 -12.34 8.50
CA SER A 146 12.64 -11.52 7.34
C SER A 146 11.90 -11.98 6.09
N GLU A 147 11.98 -13.27 5.75
CA GLU A 147 11.29 -13.88 4.60
C GLU A 147 9.78 -13.56 4.63
N LEU A 148 9.14 -13.77 5.78
CA LEU A 148 7.71 -13.49 5.93
C LEU A 148 7.38 -12.00 5.71
N LEU A 149 8.13 -11.09 6.35
CA LEU A 149 7.88 -9.65 6.22
C LEU A 149 8.12 -9.16 4.79
N GLU A 150 9.11 -9.71 4.09
CA GLU A 150 9.39 -9.40 2.68
C GLU A 150 8.23 -9.83 1.78
N ARG A 151 7.72 -11.05 1.95
CA ARG A 151 6.56 -11.55 1.20
C ARG A 151 5.31 -10.70 1.45
N GLN A 152 5.05 -10.35 2.72
CA GLN A 152 3.93 -9.46 3.04
C GLN A 152 4.07 -8.07 2.39
N ALA A 153 5.28 -7.52 2.35
CA ALA A 153 5.55 -6.24 1.69
C ALA A 153 5.41 -6.35 0.16
N GLU A 154 5.81 -7.48 -0.42
CA GLU A 154 5.69 -7.77 -1.85
C GLU A 154 4.23 -7.87 -2.28
N ILE A 155 3.41 -8.67 -1.59
CA ILE A 155 1.96 -8.78 -1.88
C ILE A 155 1.30 -7.42 -1.79
N ARG A 156 1.60 -6.65 -0.73
CA ARG A 156 1.07 -5.29 -0.59
C ARG A 156 1.49 -4.40 -1.74
N ARG A 157 2.75 -4.51 -2.21
CA ARG A 157 3.25 -3.76 -3.36
C ARG A 157 2.52 -4.14 -4.64
N ARG A 158 2.30 -5.43 -4.89
CA ARG A 158 1.57 -5.92 -6.08
C ARG A 158 0.13 -5.43 -6.08
N VAL A 159 -0.56 -5.52 -4.93
CA VAL A 159 -1.93 -4.99 -4.75
C VAL A 159 -1.99 -3.49 -4.99
N VAL A 160 -1.11 -2.70 -4.38
CA VAL A 160 -1.08 -1.25 -4.60
C VAL A 160 -0.73 -0.93 -6.06
N GLY A 161 0.25 -1.62 -6.63
CA GLY A 161 0.67 -1.44 -8.02
C GLY A 161 -0.46 -1.67 -9.03
N ALA A 162 -1.26 -2.73 -8.84
CA ALA A 162 -2.41 -3.03 -9.68
C ALA A 162 -3.51 -1.95 -9.65
N LEU A 163 -3.58 -1.16 -8.56
CA LEU A 163 -4.57 -0.10 -8.38
C LEU A 163 -4.08 1.28 -8.85
N ILE A 164 -2.78 1.48 -9.06
CA ILE A 164 -2.23 2.79 -9.46
C ILE A 164 -2.83 3.24 -10.80
N TYR A 165 -2.84 2.36 -11.81
CA TYR A 165 -3.34 2.71 -13.14
C TYR A 165 -4.83 3.09 -13.12
N PRO A 166 -5.76 2.27 -12.59
CA PRO A 166 -7.16 2.64 -12.49
C PRO A 166 -7.41 3.96 -11.77
N VAL A 167 -6.68 4.23 -10.68
CA VAL A 167 -6.84 5.46 -9.90
C VAL A 167 -6.36 6.68 -10.68
N ILE A 168 -5.21 6.60 -11.37
CA ILE A 168 -4.69 7.72 -12.18
C ILE A 168 -5.64 8.01 -13.33
N THR A 169 -6.09 6.99 -14.07
CA THR A 169 -7.04 7.16 -15.17
C THR A 169 -8.33 7.81 -14.69
N LEU A 170 -8.93 7.31 -13.61
CA LEU A 170 -10.14 7.90 -13.03
C LEU A 170 -9.95 9.38 -12.62
N ILE A 171 -8.79 9.73 -12.04
CA ILE A 171 -8.48 11.13 -11.68
C ILE A 171 -8.43 12.00 -12.93
N ILE A 172 -7.77 11.55 -14.00
CA ILE A 172 -7.66 12.28 -15.27
C ILE A 172 -9.05 12.46 -15.90
N GLU A 173 -9.88 11.42 -15.92
CA GLU A 173 -11.25 11.48 -16.43
C GLU A 173 -12.10 12.52 -15.67
N ILE A 174 -12.05 12.49 -14.33
CA ILE A 174 -12.75 13.46 -13.48
C ILE A 174 -12.26 14.88 -13.75
N ILE A 175 -10.95 15.08 -13.96
CA ILE A 175 -10.39 16.40 -14.30
C ILE A 175 -10.89 16.87 -15.66
N ILE A 176 -10.87 16.03 -16.70
CA ILE A 176 -11.32 16.38 -18.05
C ILE A 176 -12.81 16.73 -18.03
N ILE A 177 -13.65 15.87 -17.43
CA ILE A 177 -15.08 16.11 -17.26
C ILE A 177 -15.32 17.40 -16.48
N GLY A 178 -14.56 17.61 -15.39
CA GLY A 178 -14.64 18.81 -14.57
C GLY A 178 -14.33 20.09 -15.36
N ILE A 179 -13.29 20.09 -16.20
CA ILE A 179 -12.96 21.24 -17.07
C ILE A 179 -14.09 21.53 -18.04
N ILE A 180 -14.64 20.51 -18.70
CA ILE A 180 -15.76 20.67 -19.63
C ILE A 180 -16.97 21.25 -18.90
N MET A 181 -17.30 20.73 -17.71
CA MET A 181 -18.43 21.20 -16.93
C MET A 181 -18.25 22.64 -16.45
N VAL A 182 -17.08 22.99 -15.90
CA VAL A 182 -16.84 24.32 -15.29
C VAL A 182 -16.60 25.41 -16.34
N TYR A 183 -16.04 25.07 -17.51
CA TYR A 183 -15.64 26.09 -18.50
C TYR A 183 -16.38 26.01 -19.84
N ALA A 184 -16.55 24.81 -20.40
CA ALA A 184 -17.15 24.67 -21.73
C ALA A 184 -18.68 24.78 -21.67
N LEU A 185 -19.31 24.08 -20.72
CA LEU A 185 -20.76 24.06 -20.57
C LEU A 185 -21.38 25.44 -20.29
N PRO A 186 -20.83 26.30 -19.40
CA PRO A 186 -21.44 27.60 -19.11
C PRO A 186 -21.36 28.55 -20.30
N LYS A 187 -20.29 28.48 -21.10
CA LYS A 187 -20.16 29.26 -22.33
C LYS A 187 -21.20 28.89 -23.37
N LEU A 188 -21.51 27.60 -23.49
CA LEU A 188 -22.58 27.12 -24.35
C LEU A 188 -23.94 27.63 -23.88
N VAL A 189 -24.22 27.50 -22.58
CA VAL A 189 -25.50 27.92 -22.02
C VAL A 189 -25.68 29.45 -22.07
N ALA A 190 -24.61 30.22 -21.95
CA ALA A 190 -24.66 31.68 -22.09
C ALA A 190 -25.13 32.15 -23.48
N ALA A 191 -25.12 31.27 -24.49
CA ALA A 191 -25.69 31.56 -25.81
C ALA A 191 -27.23 31.43 -25.86
N TYR A 192 -27.89 30.96 -24.79
CA TYR A 192 -29.34 30.83 -24.71
C TYR A 192 -29.96 32.04 -23.99
N PRO A 193 -31.03 32.64 -24.54
CA PRO A 193 -31.67 33.81 -23.93
C PRO A 193 -32.37 33.50 -22.59
N LYS A 194 -32.98 32.31 -22.45
CA LYS A 194 -33.66 31.88 -21.22
C LYS A 194 -33.23 30.46 -20.79
N PRO A 195 -32.98 30.22 -19.49
CA PRO A 195 -32.67 28.88 -18.96
C PRO A 195 -33.77 27.83 -19.18
N GLU A 196 -35.00 28.29 -19.43
CA GLU A 196 -36.19 27.47 -19.65
C GLU A 196 -36.16 26.76 -21.02
N ASP A 197 -35.43 27.32 -21.98
CA ASP A 197 -35.29 26.80 -23.34
C ASP A 197 -34.29 25.63 -23.42
N LEU A 198 -33.58 25.36 -22.33
CA LEU A 198 -32.64 24.23 -22.26
C LEU A 198 -33.39 22.91 -22.02
N PRO A 199 -33.01 21.82 -22.71
CA PRO A 199 -33.46 20.47 -22.41
C PRO A 199 -33.24 20.10 -20.94
N GLU A 200 -34.14 19.28 -20.37
CA GLU A 200 -34.11 18.90 -18.95
C GLU A 200 -32.76 18.27 -18.54
N ILE A 201 -32.18 17.44 -19.42
CA ILE A 201 -30.88 16.79 -19.20
C ILE A 201 -29.77 17.85 -19.05
N THR A 202 -29.77 18.87 -19.90
CA THR A 202 -28.79 19.98 -19.86
C THR A 202 -29.01 20.84 -18.62
N ARG A 203 -30.26 21.04 -18.17
CA ARG A 203 -30.58 21.81 -16.97
C ARG A 203 -30.09 21.13 -15.69
N VAL A 204 -30.30 19.81 -15.56
CA VAL A 204 -29.77 19.03 -14.43
C VAL A 204 -28.25 19.09 -14.43
N LEU A 205 -27.62 18.87 -15.59
CA LEU A 205 -26.16 18.94 -15.71
C LEU A 205 -25.61 20.33 -15.37
N MET A 206 -26.31 21.39 -15.78
CA MET A 206 -25.95 22.78 -15.44
C MET A 206 -26.07 23.03 -13.94
N SER A 207 -27.11 22.53 -13.27
CA SER A 207 -27.26 22.69 -11.81
C SER A 207 -26.14 22.02 -11.01
N ILE A 208 -25.71 20.83 -11.45
CA ILE A 208 -24.55 20.13 -10.88
C ILE A 208 -23.28 20.93 -11.18
N SER A 209 -23.12 21.41 -12.41
CA SER A 209 -21.95 22.18 -12.83
C SER A 209 -21.80 23.48 -12.04
N THR A 210 -22.85 24.29 -11.94
CA THR A 210 -22.79 25.57 -11.21
C THR A 210 -22.56 25.34 -9.73
N TRP A 211 -23.17 24.32 -9.14
CA TRP A 211 -22.89 23.94 -7.76
C TRP A 211 -21.42 23.57 -7.55
N VAL A 212 -20.86 22.72 -8.42
CA VAL A 212 -19.45 22.30 -8.36
C VAL A 212 -18.50 23.47 -8.64
N ALA A 213 -18.78 24.33 -9.62
CA ALA A 213 -17.95 25.47 -10.00
C ALA A 213 -17.90 26.53 -8.88
N THR A 214 -19.06 26.86 -8.29
CA THR A 214 -19.16 27.84 -7.21
C THR A 214 -18.62 27.29 -5.90
N ASN A 215 -18.82 25.99 -5.62
CA ASN A 215 -18.50 25.37 -4.33
C ASN A 215 -17.38 24.32 -4.45
N TRP A 216 -16.46 24.43 -5.40
CA TRP A 216 -15.42 23.42 -5.64
C TRP A 216 -14.57 23.14 -4.40
N LEU A 217 -14.33 24.17 -3.57
CA LEU A 217 -13.62 24.02 -2.30
C LEU A 217 -14.44 23.20 -1.29
N ILE A 218 -15.76 23.43 -1.22
CA ILE A 218 -16.69 22.64 -0.39
C ILE A 218 -16.77 21.21 -0.93
N ALA A 219 -16.84 21.01 -2.25
CA ALA A 219 -16.83 19.69 -2.87
C ALA A 219 -15.55 18.91 -2.53
N LEU A 220 -14.38 19.59 -2.55
CA LEU A 220 -13.10 19.00 -2.13
C LEU A 220 -13.09 18.66 -0.63
N ILE A 221 -13.64 19.54 0.22
CA ILE A 221 -13.77 19.30 1.67
C ILE A 221 -14.71 18.13 1.95
N VAL A 222 -15.85 18.04 1.24
CA VAL A 222 -16.80 16.93 1.35
C VAL A 222 -16.15 15.63 0.90
N LEU A 223 -15.42 15.64 -0.22
CA LEU A 223 -14.67 14.47 -0.67
C LEU A 223 -13.63 14.03 0.37
N ALA A 224 -12.85 14.97 0.91
CA ALA A 224 -11.90 14.69 1.97
C ALA A 224 -12.59 14.17 3.24
N ALA A 225 -13.74 14.74 3.62
CA ALA A 225 -14.54 14.31 4.76
C ALA A 225 -15.14 12.91 4.57
N VAL A 226 -15.57 12.56 3.35
CA VAL A 226 -16.03 11.21 3.00
C VAL A 226 -14.88 10.21 3.08
N VAL A 227 -13.71 10.54 2.53
CA VAL A 227 -12.52 9.67 2.58
C VAL A 227 -12.04 9.47 4.02
N VAL A 228 -11.94 10.55 4.80
CA VAL A 228 -11.53 10.50 6.21
C VAL A 228 -12.60 9.83 7.06
N GLY A 229 -13.88 10.13 6.84
CA GLY A 229 -15.01 9.50 7.53
C GLY A 229 -15.07 8.00 7.27
N PHE A 230 -14.90 7.57 6.02
CA PHE A 230 -14.78 6.16 5.66
C PHE A 230 -13.55 5.51 6.31
N TRP A 231 -12.41 6.21 6.35
CA TRP A 231 -11.20 5.72 7.01
C TRP A 231 -11.36 5.56 8.53
N LEU A 232 -12.01 6.52 9.20
CA LEU A 232 -12.36 6.41 10.63
C LEU A 232 -13.40 5.30 10.86
N PHE A 233 -14.41 5.19 10.00
CA PHE A 233 -15.42 4.15 10.08
C PHE A 233 -14.78 2.75 10.00
N ARG A 234 -13.81 2.54 9.11
CA ARG A 234 -13.02 1.29 9.01
C ARG A 234 -12.09 1.03 10.19
N ARG A 235 -11.92 1.96 11.14
CA ARG A 235 -11.24 1.69 12.41
C ARG A 235 -12.16 1.12 13.48
N THR A 236 -13.48 1.29 13.33
CA THR A 236 -14.46 0.72 14.26
C THR A 236 -14.67 -0.78 13.99
N PRO A 237 -14.97 -1.62 15.01
CA PRO A 237 -15.23 -3.05 14.83
C PRO A 237 -16.36 -3.30 13.83
N SER A 238 -17.47 -2.56 13.95
CA SER A 238 -18.64 -2.67 13.07
C SER A 238 -18.32 -2.25 11.63
N GLY A 239 -17.56 -1.17 11.45
CA GLY A 239 -17.16 -0.71 10.12
C GLY A 239 -16.16 -1.65 9.44
N ARG A 240 -15.25 -2.29 10.20
CA ARG A 240 -14.40 -3.38 9.67
C ARG A 240 -15.24 -4.55 9.19
N ALA A 241 -16.16 -5.04 10.03
CA ALA A 241 -17.02 -6.17 9.68
C ALA A 241 -17.88 -5.88 8.43
N LEU A 242 -18.49 -4.69 8.35
CA LEU A 242 -19.32 -4.31 7.21
C LEU A 242 -18.50 -4.17 5.93
N THR A 243 -17.37 -3.46 5.98
CA THR A 243 -16.53 -3.25 4.79
C THR A 243 -15.90 -4.57 4.31
N GLN A 244 -15.54 -5.47 5.23
CA GLN A 244 -15.08 -6.82 4.88
C GLN A 244 -16.20 -7.63 4.23
N SER A 245 -17.41 -7.61 4.78
CA SER A 245 -18.55 -8.33 4.22
C SER A 245 -18.91 -7.85 2.81
N ILE A 246 -18.91 -6.53 2.58
CA ILE A 246 -19.15 -5.95 1.24
C ILE A 246 -18.02 -6.34 0.28
N ALA A 247 -16.76 -6.21 0.70
CA ALA A 247 -15.63 -6.54 -0.15
C ALA A 247 -15.59 -8.02 -0.54
N LEU A 248 -16.04 -8.92 0.35
CA LEU A 248 -16.16 -10.36 0.09
C LEU A 248 -17.31 -10.72 -0.84
N ARG A 249 -18.35 -9.87 -0.96
CA ARG A 249 -19.50 -10.09 -1.87
C ARG A 249 -19.24 -9.61 -3.30
N LEU A 250 -18.25 -8.75 -3.51
CA LEU A 250 -17.85 -8.35 -4.85
C LEU A 250 -17.10 -9.53 -5.52
N PRO A 251 -17.59 -10.08 -6.64
CA PRO A 251 -17.11 -11.35 -7.18
C PRO A 251 -15.59 -11.37 -7.49
N LEU A 252 -15.03 -10.25 -7.95
CA LEU A 252 -13.60 -10.14 -8.27
C LEU A 252 -12.74 -9.85 -7.04
N CYS A 253 -13.18 -8.92 -6.19
CA CYS A 253 -12.45 -8.55 -4.97
C CYS A 253 -12.49 -9.65 -3.91
N GLY A 254 -13.62 -10.34 -3.78
CA GLY A 254 -13.82 -11.40 -2.80
C GLY A 254 -12.92 -12.60 -3.06
N ASN A 255 -12.75 -13.00 -4.33
CA ASN A 255 -11.83 -14.07 -4.71
C ASN A 255 -10.37 -13.69 -4.39
N LEU A 256 -9.94 -12.48 -4.77
CA LEU A 256 -8.61 -11.98 -4.45
C LEU A 256 -8.36 -11.93 -2.93
N ILE A 257 -9.31 -11.40 -2.16
CA ILE A 257 -9.20 -11.32 -0.70
C ILE A 257 -9.12 -12.71 -0.07
N ARG A 258 -9.90 -13.68 -0.55
CA ARG A 258 -9.82 -15.06 -0.08
C ARG A 258 -8.44 -15.66 -0.32
N LYS A 259 -7.92 -15.54 -1.55
CA LYS A 259 -6.59 -16.03 -1.92
C LYS A 259 -5.47 -15.39 -1.10
N ILE A 260 -5.52 -14.07 -0.88
CA ILE A 260 -4.57 -13.36 -0.01
C ILE A 260 -4.65 -13.87 1.44
N ASN A 261 -5.85 -14.11 1.96
CA ASN A 261 -6.02 -14.59 3.33
C ASN A 261 -5.47 -16.01 3.51
N VAL A 262 -5.71 -16.90 2.54
CA VAL A 262 -5.17 -18.26 2.56
C VAL A 262 -3.65 -18.26 2.41
N GLU A 263 -3.10 -17.46 1.50
CA GLU A 263 -1.65 -17.26 1.36
C GLU A 263 -1.04 -16.83 2.68
N ARG A 264 -1.57 -15.75 3.29
CA ARG A 264 -1.01 -15.18 4.53
C ARG A 264 -1.11 -16.15 5.69
N PHE A 265 -2.26 -16.82 5.85
CA PHE A 265 -2.46 -17.85 6.85
C PHE A 265 -1.43 -18.97 6.69
N SER A 266 -1.35 -19.55 5.49
CA SER A 266 -0.50 -20.70 5.22
C SER A 266 0.97 -20.34 5.38
N ARG A 267 1.39 -19.16 4.88
CA ARG A 267 2.77 -18.71 5.02
C ARG A 267 3.12 -18.41 6.47
N THR A 268 2.26 -17.70 7.19
CA THR A 268 2.54 -17.34 8.59
C THR A 268 2.61 -18.59 9.45
N LEU A 269 1.60 -19.46 9.38
CA LEU A 269 1.61 -20.68 10.17
C LEU A 269 2.77 -21.59 9.78
N GLY A 270 2.99 -21.83 8.48
CA GLY A 270 4.08 -22.65 7.97
C GLY A 270 5.47 -22.13 8.35
N SER A 271 5.70 -20.81 8.28
CA SER A 271 6.96 -20.19 8.71
C SER A 271 7.18 -20.28 10.22
N LEU A 272 6.12 -20.15 11.02
CA LEU A 272 6.21 -20.27 12.48
C LEU A 272 6.53 -21.72 12.89
N THR A 273 5.83 -22.69 12.30
CA THR A 273 6.08 -24.12 12.57
C THR A 273 7.45 -24.56 12.06
N ALA A 274 7.89 -24.08 10.88
CA ALA A 274 9.24 -24.34 10.35
C ALA A 274 10.35 -23.74 11.22
N ALA A 275 10.06 -22.64 11.94
CA ALA A 275 10.96 -22.05 12.92
C ALA A 275 10.96 -22.78 14.28
N GLY A 276 10.25 -23.92 14.39
CA GLY A 276 10.19 -24.74 15.60
C GLY A 276 9.24 -24.21 16.68
N ILE A 277 8.37 -23.26 16.35
CA ILE A 277 7.37 -22.75 17.30
C ILE A 277 6.28 -23.81 17.49
N PRO A 278 5.90 -24.16 18.73
CA PRO A 278 4.84 -25.13 18.99
C PRO A 278 3.53 -24.78 18.27
N LEU A 279 2.87 -25.77 17.66
CA LEU A 279 1.71 -25.56 16.79
C LEU A 279 0.59 -24.73 17.45
N ILE A 280 0.29 -24.99 18.73
CA ILE A 280 -0.75 -24.26 19.48
C ILE A 280 -0.41 -22.76 19.59
N GLU A 281 0.86 -22.45 19.86
CA GLU A 281 1.34 -21.07 19.93
C GLU A 281 1.37 -20.43 18.53
N ALA A 282 1.83 -21.17 17.52
CA ALA A 282 1.84 -20.72 16.14
C ALA A 282 0.43 -20.40 15.62
N LEU A 283 -0.59 -21.20 15.98
CA LEU A 283 -2.00 -20.94 15.68
C LEU A 283 -2.51 -19.67 16.37
N ALA A 284 -2.16 -19.46 17.64
CA ALA A 284 -2.53 -18.24 18.38
C ALA A 284 -1.93 -16.99 17.72
N ILE A 285 -0.64 -17.01 17.42
CA ILE A 285 0.06 -15.90 16.75
C ILE A 285 -0.56 -15.64 15.36
N THR A 286 -0.80 -16.70 14.59
CA THR A 286 -1.40 -16.57 13.25
C THR A 286 -2.79 -15.96 13.33
N ALA A 287 -3.62 -16.39 14.31
CA ALA A 287 -4.94 -15.81 14.54
C ALA A 287 -4.88 -14.32 14.88
N GLU A 288 -3.95 -13.91 15.76
CA GLU A 288 -3.77 -12.50 16.14
C GLU A 288 -3.31 -11.60 15.00
N THR A 289 -2.51 -12.13 14.08
CA THR A 289 -2.06 -11.38 12.89
C THR A 289 -3.05 -11.35 11.74
N SER A 290 -4.12 -12.15 11.81
CA SER A 290 -5.11 -12.24 10.75
C SER A 290 -6.04 -11.03 10.78
N ASP A 291 -6.02 -10.23 9.71
CA ASP A 291 -6.93 -9.09 9.56
C ASP A 291 -8.38 -9.53 9.30
N ASN A 292 -8.59 -10.78 8.87
CA ASN A 292 -9.91 -11.33 8.58
C ASN A 292 -10.52 -11.98 9.83
N GLU A 293 -11.63 -11.41 10.30
CA GLU A 293 -12.30 -11.86 11.52
C GLU A 293 -12.81 -13.31 11.44
N VAL A 294 -13.30 -13.74 10.27
CA VAL A 294 -13.76 -15.12 10.06
C VAL A 294 -12.58 -16.08 10.18
N LEU A 295 -11.48 -15.76 9.49
CA LEU A 295 -10.26 -16.56 9.56
C LEU A 295 -9.70 -16.61 10.99
N ARG A 296 -9.65 -15.46 11.68
CA ARG A 296 -9.21 -15.38 13.10
C ARG A 296 -10.00 -16.32 14.00
N ARG A 297 -11.35 -16.29 13.93
CA ARG A 297 -12.20 -17.17 14.74
C ARG A 297 -12.00 -18.64 14.41
N THR A 298 -11.83 -18.96 13.13
CA THR A 298 -11.60 -20.34 12.71
C THR A 298 -10.26 -20.84 13.22
N LEU A 299 -9.19 -20.05 13.14
CA LEU A 299 -7.89 -20.42 13.69
C LEU A 299 -7.93 -20.64 15.22
N LEU A 300 -8.71 -19.84 15.94
CA LEU A 300 -8.92 -20.06 17.38
C LEU A 300 -9.67 -21.37 17.67
N ARG A 301 -10.67 -21.73 16.87
CA ARG A 301 -11.36 -23.04 16.97
C ARG A 301 -10.45 -24.20 16.61
N VAL A 302 -9.62 -24.05 15.58
CA VAL A 302 -8.60 -25.03 15.21
C VAL A 302 -7.64 -25.24 16.38
N ARG A 303 -7.17 -24.15 17.01
CA ARG A 303 -6.32 -24.23 18.20
C ARG A 303 -6.98 -25.02 19.33
N GLU A 304 -8.22 -24.70 19.68
CA GLU A 304 -8.98 -25.38 20.73
C GLU A 304 -9.22 -26.88 20.40
N THR A 305 -9.40 -27.21 19.13
CA THR A 305 -9.58 -28.59 18.66
C THR A 305 -8.29 -29.39 18.81
N VAL A 306 -7.17 -28.82 18.36
CA VAL A 306 -5.83 -29.44 18.48
C VAL A 306 -5.39 -29.56 19.94
N GLU A 307 -5.68 -28.56 20.79
CA GLU A 307 -5.44 -28.63 22.24
C GLU A 307 -6.16 -29.82 22.92
N ARG A 308 -7.30 -30.24 22.36
CA ARG A 308 -8.07 -31.41 22.83
C ARG A 308 -7.69 -32.73 22.15
N GLY A 309 -6.71 -32.71 21.25
CA GLY A 309 -6.27 -33.89 20.48
C GLY A 309 -7.12 -34.22 19.25
N GLY A 310 -7.97 -33.29 18.79
CA GLY A 310 -8.71 -33.41 17.52
C GLY A 310 -7.88 -33.01 16.30
N LYS A 311 -8.39 -33.28 15.10
CA LYS A 311 -7.68 -32.98 13.84
C LYS A 311 -7.81 -31.50 13.44
N MET A 312 -6.76 -30.96 12.82
CA MET A 312 -6.69 -29.55 12.43
C MET A 312 -7.70 -29.17 11.33
N ASP A 313 -8.01 -30.11 10.42
CA ASP A 313 -8.82 -29.86 9.23
C ASP A 313 -10.33 -29.79 9.53
N GLU A 314 -10.79 -30.37 10.65
CA GLU A 314 -12.21 -30.46 11.00
C GLU A 314 -12.90 -29.08 11.06
N PRO A 315 -12.39 -28.07 11.81
CA PRO A 315 -13.04 -26.77 11.84
C PRO A 315 -12.91 -26.01 10.51
N MET A 316 -11.91 -26.35 9.70
CA MET A 316 -11.64 -25.70 8.41
C MET A 316 -12.65 -26.11 7.33
N ARG A 317 -13.14 -27.36 7.35
CA ARG A 317 -14.15 -27.89 6.40
C ARG A 317 -15.45 -27.10 6.38
N SER A 318 -15.82 -26.51 7.51
CA SER A 318 -17.07 -25.75 7.66
C SER A 318 -17.00 -24.31 7.13
N GLU A 319 -15.82 -23.86 6.70
CA GLU A 319 -15.57 -22.44 6.45
C GLU A 319 -15.32 -22.12 4.98
N PRO A 320 -16.08 -21.18 4.37
CA PRO A 320 -15.96 -20.86 2.95
C PRO A 320 -14.60 -20.31 2.51
N VAL A 321 -13.78 -19.86 3.46
CA VAL A 321 -12.44 -19.30 3.18
C VAL A 321 -11.45 -20.39 2.74
N PHE A 322 -11.66 -21.63 3.18
CA PHE A 322 -10.81 -22.76 2.87
C PHE A 322 -11.47 -23.61 1.79
N ASP A 323 -10.77 -23.82 0.67
CA ASP A 323 -11.21 -24.77 -0.35
C ASP A 323 -10.78 -26.20 0.02
N ALA A 324 -11.26 -27.17 -0.76
CA ALA A 324 -10.93 -28.57 -0.53
C ALA A 324 -9.41 -28.81 -0.55
N MET A 325 -8.68 -28.15 -1.45
CA MET A 325 -7.23 -28.30 -1.57
C MET A 325 -6.49 -27.86 -0.28
N VAL A 326 -6.90 -26.74 0.33
CA VAL A 326 -6.32 -26.29 1.60
C VAL A 326 -6.60 -27.29 2.72
N VAL A 327 -7.84 -27.73 2.85
CA VAL A 327 -8.24 -28.71 3.87
C VAL A 327 -7.46 -30.01 3.71
N ASP A 328 -7.37 -30.54 2.48
CA ASP A 328 -6.72 -31.81 2.21
C ASP A 328 -5.21 -31.74 2.43
N MET A 329 -4.55 -30.64 2.02
CA MET A 329 -3.11 -30.48 2.26
C MET A 329 -2.78 -30.28 3.75
N VAL A 330 -3.65 -29.62 4.52
CA VAL A 330 -3.51 -29.53 5.98
C VAL A 330 -3.69 -30.90 6.61
N MET A 331 -4.73 -31.65 6.23
CA MET A 331 -4.98 -33.00 6.73
C MET A 331 -3.77 -33.92 6.46
N VAL A 332 -3.28 -33.97 5.22
CA VAL A 332 -2.11 -34.79 4.87
C VAL A 332 -0.85 -34.31 5.59
N GLY A 333 -0.66 -33.00 5.75
CA GLY A 333 0.48 -32.43 6.47
C GLY A 333 0.47 -32.77 7.97
N ASP A 334 -0.71 -32.73 8.60
CA ASP A 334 -0.92 -33.07 10.00
C ASP A 334 -0.67 -34.57 10.24
N GLU A 335 -1.26 -35.45 9.41
CA GLU A 335 -1.08 -36.90 9.50
C GLU A 335 0.34 -37.37 9.21
N ALA A 336 1.04 -36.70 8.28
CA ALA A 336 2.43 -37.02 7.92
C ALA A 336 3.46 -36.32 8.82
N GLY A 337 3.06 -35.45 9.75
CA GLY A 337 3.96 -34.65 10.57
C GLY A 337 4.81 -33.65 9.77
N ALA A 338 4.35 -33.26 8.57
CA ALA A 338 5.04 -32.37 7.63
C ALA A 338 4.21 -31.11 7.32
N LEU A 339 3.50 -30.61 8.35
CA LEU A 339 2.56 -29.49 8.24
C LEU A 339 3.24 -28.20 7.77
N ASP A 340 4.45 -27.92 8.26
CA ASP A 340 5.26 -26.78 7.85
C ASP A 340 5.51 -26.78 6.33
N THR A 341 5.89 -27.93 5.78
CA THR A 341 6.18 -28.10 4.36
C THR A 341 4.91 -27.98 3.52
N MET A 342 3.81 -28.58 3.95
CA MET A 342 2.54 -28.49 3.22
C MET A 342 1.95 -27.07 3.24
N LEU A 343 2.02 -26.36 4.37
CA LEU A 343 1.56 -24.99 4.49
C LEU A 343 2.40 -24.01 3.65
N LEU A 344 3.72 -24.19 3.60
CA LEU A 344 4.58 -23.36 2.74
C LEU A 344 4.31 -23.62 1.25
N LYS A 345 4.07 -24.87 0.85
CA LYS A 345 3.63 -25.19 -0.53
C LYS A 345 2.27 -24.57 -0.86
N LEU A 346 1.31 -24.66 0.06
CA LEU A 346 0.01 -24.00 -0.08
C LEU A 346 0.20 -22.49 -0.26
N ALA A 347 1.08 -21.87 0.53
CA ALA A 347 1.36 -20.45 0.42
C ALA A 347 1.95 -20.07 -0.96
N ASP A 348 2.83 -20.89 -1.54
CA ASP A 348 3.43 -20.61 -2.85
C ASP A 348 2.41 -20.79 -4.00
N ILE A 349 1.54 -21.80 -3.91
CA ILE A 349 0.41 -21.99 -4.84
C ILE A 349 -0.51 -20.77 -4.78
N TYR A 350 -0.89 -20.36 -3.57
CA TYR A 350 -1.80 -19.24 -3.40
C TYR A 350 -1.16 -17.87 -3.70
N ASP A 351 0.15 -17.67 -3.55
CA ASP A 351 0.84 -16.47 -4.05
C ASP A 351 0.71 -16.36 -5.58
N SER A 352 0.88 -17.48 -6.28
CA SER A 352 0.69 -17.53 -7.73
C SER A 352 -0.77 -17.24 -8.13
N GLU A 353 -1.73 -17.79 -7.38
CA GLU A 353 -3.16 -17.52 -7.58
C GLU A 353 -3.55 -16.07 -7.28
N VAL A 354 -2.88 -15.42 -6.31
CA VAL A 354 -3.02 -13.98 -6.03
C VAL A 354 -2.55 -13.17 -7.23
N ASP A 355 -1.42 -13.51 -7.83
CA ASP A 355 -0.92 -12.82 -9.03
C ASP A 355 -1.87 -12.95 -10.22
N VAL A 356 -2.44 -14.14 -10.44
CA VAL A 356 -3.46 -14.36 -11.47
C VAL A 356 -4.71 -13.52 -11.19
N ALA A 357 -5.17 -13.50 -9.94
CA ALA A 357 -6.35 -12.73 -9.54
C ALA A 357 -6.11 -11.20 -9.70
N LEU A 358 -4.91 -10.71 -9.38
CA LEU A 358 -4.55 -9.30 -9.57
C LEU A 358 -4.56 -8.92 -11.06
N ARG A 359 -3.99 -9.76 -11.93
CA ARG A 359 -4.00 -9.52 -13.39
C ARG A 359 -5.43 -9.53 -13.95
N SER A 360 -6.24 -10.49 -13.52
CA SER A 360 -7.66 -10.57 -13.88
C SER A 360 -8.42 -9.30 -13.46
N LEU A 361 -8.22 -8.84 -12.22
CA LEU A 361 -8.82 -7.60 -11.73
C LEU A 361 -8.43 -6.39 -12.58
N SER A 362 -7.14 -6.22 -12.89
CA SER A 362 -6.66 -5.13 -13.75
C SER A 362 -7.24 -5.22 -15.17
N SER A 363 -7.32 -6.42 -15.75
CA SER A 363 -7.85 -6.64 -17.11
C SER A 363 -9.33 -6.34 -17.25
N ILE A 364 -10.12 -6.43 -16.17
CA ILE A 364 -11.55 -6.12 -16.17
C ILE A 364 -11.79 -4.64 -15.85
N LEU A 365 -10.96 -4.05 -14.98
CA LEU A 365 -11.06 -2.63 -14.66
C LEU A 365 -10.83 -1.74 -15.88
N GLU A 366 -9.93 -2.11 -16.79
CA GLU A 366 -9.64 -1.30 -17.98
C GLU A 366 -10.85 -1.14 -18.93
N PRO A 367 -11.52 -2.20 -19.42
CA PRO A 367 -12.74 -2.07 -20.20
C PRO A 367 -13.86 -1.31 -19.46
N LEU A 368 -13.98 -1.51 -18.14
CA LEU A 368 -14.98 -0.82 -17.34
C LEU A 368 -14.74 0.69 -17.31
N LEU A 369 -13.49 1.12 -17.16
CA LEU A 369 -13.10 2.52 -17.24
C LEU A 369 -13.38 3.11 -18.63
N ILE A 370 -13.06 2.39 -19.70
CA ILE A 370 -13.34 2.83 -21.07
C ILE A 370 -14.86 3.00 -21.30
N VAL A 371 -15.68 2.05 -20.84
CA VAL A 371 -17.15 2.15 -20.95
C VAL A 371 -17.66 3.32 -20.12
N PHE A 372 -17.16 3.49 -18.90
CA PHE A 372 -17.53 4.62 -18.04
C PHE A 372 -17.18 5.96 -18.70
N LEU A 373 -15.97 6.09 -19.23
CA LEU A 373 -15.53 7.28 -19.97
C LEU A 373 -16.40 7.53 -21.21
N GLY A 374 -16.68 6.49 -22.00
CA GLY A 374 -17.53 6.59 -23.17
C GLY A 374 -18.95 7.04 -22.84
N LEU A 375 -19.54 6.50 -21.77
CA LEU A 375 -20.84 6.92 -21.27
C LEU A 375 -20.82 8.35 -20.73
N ALA A 376 -19.78 8.72 -19.98
CA ALA A 376 -19.64 10.07 -19.44
C ALA A 376 -19.48 11.11 -20.55
N VAL A 377 -18.59 10.88 -21.51
CA VAL A 377 -18.36 11.76 -22.66
C VAL A 377 -19.58 11.77 -23.59
N GLY A 378 -20.21 10.62 -23.83
CA GLY A 378 -21.43 10.52 -24.63
C GLY A 378 -22.59 11.30 -23.99
N PHE A 379 -22.76 11.18 -22.67
CA PHE A 379 -23.74 11.96 -21.91
C PHE A 379 -23.46 13.46 -22.00
N LEU A 380 -22.20 13.88 -21.85
CA LEU A 380 -21.80 15.27 -22.03
C LEU A 380 -22.07 15.76 -23.46
N ALA A 381 -21.75 14.95 -24.47
CA ALA A 381 -21.96 15.29 -25.87
C ALA A 381 -23.45 15.49 -26.16
N VAL A 382 -24.33 14.60 -25.69
CA VAL A 382 -25.79 14.75 -25.83
C VAL A 382 -26.28 16.00 -25.09
N ALA A 383 -25.82 16.23 -23.86
CA ALA A 383 -26.22 17.38 -23.07
C ALA A 383 -25.78 18.72 -23.69
N VAL A 384 -24.67 18.74 -24.43
CA VAL A 384 -24.16 19.92 -25.17
C VAL A 384 -24.83 20.06 -26.54
N PHE A 385 -25.05 18.95 -27.25
CA PHE A 385 -25.51 18.97 -28.64
C PHE A 385 -27.04 19.15 -28.76
N LEU A 386 -27.83 18.60 -27.84
CA LEU A 386 -29.29 18.76 -27.87
C LEU A 386 -29.73 20.24 -27.86
N PRO A 387 -29.20 21.11 -26.98
CA PRO A 387 -29.45 22.54 -27.06
C PRO A 387 -29.13 23.09 -28.46
N TYR A 388 -27.95 22.76 -29.01
CA TYR A 388 -27.51 23.28 -30.30
C TYR A 388 -28.50 22.95 -31.43
N VAL A 389 -29.00 21.71 -31.47
CA VAL A 389 -30.02 21.30 -32.43
C VAL A 389 -31.34 22.06 -32.24
N SER A 390 -31.76 22.32 -30.99
CA SER A 390 -32.96 23.13 -30.74
C SER A 390 -32.82 24.58 -31.24
N LEU A 391 -31.63 25.18 -31.20
CA LEU A 391 -31.38 26.49 -31.80
C LEU A 391 -31.50 26.47 -33.33
N VAL A 392 -30.96 25.44 -33.98
CA VAL A 392 -30.98 25.32 -35.44
C VAL A 392 -32.39 25.02 -35.96
N ASN A 393 -33.15 24.15 -35.28
CA ASN A 393 -34.50 23.78 -35.71
C ASN A 393 -35.57 24.82 -35.38
N ASN A 394 -35.29 25.75 -34.47
CA ASN A 394 -36.23 26.81 -34.10
C ASN A 394 -35.54 28.20 -34.13
N PRO A 395 -35.26 28.73 -35.34
CA PRO A 395 -34.48 29.96 -35.52
C PRO A 395 -35.12 31.23 -34.92
N ALA A 396 -36.40 31.16 -34.52
CA ALA A 396 -37.08 32.23 -33.79
C ALA A 396 -36.49 32.51 -32.40
N LEU A 397 -35.65 31.61 -31.84
CA LEU A 397 -34.95 31.82 -30.57
C LEU A 397 -33.63 32.62 -30.71
N VAL A 398 -33.18 32.90 -31.94
CA VAL A 398 -31.94 33.64 -32.22
C VAL A 398 -32.21 35.09 -32.64
N VAL A 399 -33.47 35.43 -32.94
CA VAL A 399 -33.89 36.76 -33.39
C VAL A 399 -34.87 37.37 -32.39
N GLU A 400 -34.34 37.86 -31.27
CA GLU A 400 -34.81 39.06 -30.58
C GLU A 400 -33.66 39.70 -29.79
#